data_AF-A0A2G9TL83-F1
#
_entry.id   AF-A0A2G9TL83-F1
#
_cell.length_a   1.000
_cell.length_b   1.000
_cell.length_c   1.000
_cell.angle_alpha   90.00
_cell.angle_beta   90.00
_cell.angle_gamma   90.00
#
_symmetry.space_group_name_H-M   'P 1'
#
loop_
_entity.id
_entity.type
_entity.pdbx_description
1 polymer ?
#
loop_
_entity_poly.entity_id
_entity_poly.type
_entity_poly.pdbx_seq_one_letter_code
_entity_poly.pdbx_strand_id
1 'polypeptide(L)'
;MLGSYTMFRIGRFKELSRRVKVTRRCMSTNDIRRNFIRFFENHDHIHVPSSSLIPPDEDGSLLFTNAGMNQSFVYIQDRLEYNKFKSLFLGNLDNRWASLERAVSYQKCLRAGGKHNDLENVGRDLHHQTFFEMLGNWSFNNAYSK
;
A
#
# COMPACT_ATOMS: atom_id res chain seq x y z
N MET A 1 -76.32 -22.87 13.06
CA MET A 1 -75.53 -23.70 14.01
C MET A 1 -74.16 -23.91 13.37
N LEU A 2 -73.17 -23.09 13.76
CA LEU A 2 -72.05 -23.42 14.65
C LEU A 2 -71.05 -24.42 14.06
N GLY A 3 -69.83 -23.95 13.83
CA GLY A 3 -68.67 -24.73 13.37
C GLY A 3 -67.41 -23.87 13.39
N SER A 4 -66.70 -23.92 14.51
CA SER A 4 -65.60 -23.08 14.97
C SER A 4 -64.28 -23.24 14.20
N TYR A 5 -63.69 -22.12 13.76
CA TYR A 5 -62.27 -22.05 13.37
C TYR A 5 -61.47 -21.41 14.50
N THR A 6 -60.52 -22.16 15.03
CA THR A 6 -59.64 -21.76 16.12
C THR A 6 -58.75 -20.59 15.69
N MET A 7 -58.85 -19.50 16.44
CA MET A 7 -58.08 -18.28 16.30
C MET A 7 -56.62 -18.53 16.71
N PHE A 8 -55.68 -18.62 15.76
CA PHE A 8 -54.25 -18.53 16.09
C PHE A 8 -53.90 -17.06 16.35
N ARG A 9 -53.58 -16.80 17.63
CA ARG A 9 -53.31 -15.50 18.23
C ARG A 9 -52.07 -14.86 17.58
N ILE A 10 -52.27 -13.78 16.82
CA ILE A 10 -51.22 -12.87 16.35
C ILE A 10 -50.62 -12.19 17.59
N GLY A 11 -49.52 -12.70 18.10
CA GLY A 11 -49.01 -12.26 19.39
C GLY A 11 -47.53 -12.55 19.61
N ARG A 12 -46.66 -11.96 18.78
CA ARG A 12 -45.30 -11.46 19.12
C ARG A 12 -44.52 -11.10 17.84
N PHE A 13 -44.92 -10.02 17.19
CA PHE A 13 -44.11 -9.36 16.15
C PHE A 13 -43.73 -7.93 16.58
N LYS A 14 -43.42 -7.75 17.87
CA LYS A 14 -42.92 -6.50 18.44
C LYS A 14 -41.64 -6.72 19.26
N GLU A 15 -40.62 -7.40 18.73
CA GLU A 15 -39.30 -7.34 19.38
C GLU A 15 -38.08 -7.79 18.57
N LEU A 16 -38.08 -7.68 17.23
CA LEU A 16 -36.90 -7.95 16.41
C LEU A 16 -36.57 -6.82 15.42
N SER A 17 -36.87 -5.58 15.82
CA SER A 17 -36.28 -4.38 15.18
C SER A 17 -35.08 -3.90 15.98
N ARG A 18 -34.10 -4.79 16.23
CA ARG A 18 -32.73 -4.30 16.43
C ARG A 18 -32.20 -3.97 15.05
N ARG A 19 -32.41 -2.71 14.64
CA ARG A 19 -31.66 -2.09 13.54
C ARG A 19 -30.18 -2.36 13.82
N VAL A 20 -29.61 -3.37 13.14
CA VAL A 20 -28.17 -3.42 12.94
C VAL A 20 -27.87 -2.19 12.10
N LYS A 21 -27.47 -1.10 12.74
CA LYS A 21 -26.80 0.00 12.06
C LYS A 21 -25.49 -0.59 11.55
N VAL A 22 -25.51 -1.13 10.34
CA VAL A 22 -24.30 -1.43 9.59
C VAL A 22 -23.70 -0.07 9.25
N THR A 23 -22.97 0.52 10.19
CA THR A 23 -22.06 1.61 9.88
C THR A 23 -20.97 0.98 9.03
N ARG A 24 -21.07 1.10 7.71
CA ARG A 24 -19.90 0.92 6.84
C ARG A 24 -18.88 1.94 7.31
N ARG A 25 -17.95 1.53 8.18
CA ARG A 25 -16.77 2.32 8.51
C ARG A 25 -15.95 2.36 7.23
N CYS A 26 -16.16 3.40 6.42
CA CYS A 26 -15.28 3.67 5.30
C CYS A 26 -13.92 4.03 5.89
N MET A 27 -12.90 3.25 5.58
CA MET A 27 -11.53 3.57 5.98
C MET A 27 -11.06 4.78 5.18
N SER A 28 -10.38 5.73 5.83
CA SER A 28 -9.71 6.80 5.10
C SER A 28 -8.50 6.25 4.34
N THR A 29 -8.01 6.97 3.33
CA THR A 29 -6.75 6.64 2.65
C THR A 29 -5.58 6.53 3.64
N ASN A 30 -5.59 7.37 4.69
CA ASN A 30 -4.60 7.33 5.75
C ASN A 30 -4.67 6.03 6.57
N ASP A 31 -5.89 5.52 6.82
CA ASP A 31 -6.08 4.23 7.49
C ASP A 31 -5.59 3.09 6.61
N ILE A 32 -5.87 3.11 5.31
CA ILE A 32 -5.42 2.10 4.36
C ILE A 32 -3.88 2.04 4.34
N ARG A 33 -3.20 3.19 4.23
CA ARG A 33 -1.73 3.27 4.26
C ARG A 33 -1.17 2.69 5.55
N ARG A 34 -1.69 3.12 6.71
CA ARG A 34 -1.25 2.62 8.02
C ARG A 34 -1.48 1.11 8.17
N ASN A 35 -2.63 0.62 7.73
CA ASN A 35 -2.96 -0.80 7.86
C ASN A 35 -2.07 -1.65 6.95
N PHE A 36 -1.75 -1.19 5.74
CA PHE A 36 -0.81 -1.88 4.85
C PHE A 36 0.60 -1.99 5.48
N ILE A 37 1.14 -0.88 6.00
CA ILE A 37 2.45 -0.88 6.67
C ILE A 37 2.43 -1.82 7.88
N ARG A 38 1.45 -1.66 8.78
CA ARG A 38 1.32 -2.50 9.98
C ARG A 38 1.20 -3.98 9.68
N PHE A 39 0.48 -4.33 8.61
CA PHE A 39 0.35 -5.71 8.19
C PHE A 39 1.73 -6.31 7.91
N PHE A 40 2.58 -5.64 7.13
CA PHE A 40 3.90 -6.15 6.78
C PHE A 40 4.94 -6.01 7.90
N GLU A 41 4.85 -5.00 8.75
CA GLU A 41 5.65 -4.91 9.98
C GLU A 41 5.44 -6.13 10.88
N ASN A 42 4.19 -6.62 10.98
CA ASN A 42 3.86 -7.86 11.69
C ASN A 42 4.38 -9.14 10.99
N HIS A 43 4.92 -9.02 9.78
CA HIS A 43 5.54 -10.12 9.00
C HIS A 43 7.04 -9.83 8.76
N ASP A 44 7.69 -9.20 9.73
CA ASP A 44 9.12 -8.93 9.77
C ASP A 44 9.64 -8.03 8.62
N HIS A 45 8.77 -7.22 8.01
CA HIS A 45 9.23 -6.19 7.06
C HIS A 45 9.57 -4.91 7.81
N ILE A 46 10.69 -4.29 7.45
CA ILE A 46 11.06 -2.98 7.96
C ILE A 46 10.34 -1.91 7.15
N HIS A 47 9.61 -1.01 7.82
CA HIS A 47 9.02 0.14 7.15
C HIS A 47 10.10 1.13 6.72
N VAL A 48 10.17 1.39 5.41
CA VAL A 48 11.09 2.36 4.82
C VAL A 48 10.28 3.58 4.37
N PRO A 49 10.58 4.81 4.85
CA PRO A 49 9.86 6.02 4.42
C PRO A 49 10.02 6.30 2.93
N SER A 50 8.97 6.84 2.30
CA SER A 50 8.99 7.23 0.89
C SER A 50 10.13 8.21 0.59
N SER A 51 10.91 7.90 -0.46
CA SER A 51 11.97 8.76 -0.99
C SER A 51 11.43 9.96 -1.77
N SER A 52 12.34 10.86 -2.14
CA SER A 52 12.07 12.01 -3.02
C SER A 52 11.46 11.58 -4.36
N LEU A 53 10.60 12.46 -4.92
CA LEU A 53 10.10 12.34 -6.29
C LEU A 53 11.18 12.63 -7.33
N ILE A 54 12.10 13.53 -6.98
CA ILE A 54 13.27 13.87 -7.80
C ILE A 54 14.35 12.87 -7.40
N PRO A 55 14.74 11.96 -8.31
CA PRO A 55 15.82 11.05 -8.03
C PRO A 55 17.14 11.85 -7.90
N PRO A 56 18.13 11.27 -7.23
CA PRO A 56 19.46 11.87 -7.05
C PRO A 56 20.13 12.10 -8.41
N ASP A 57 20.94 13.15 -8.54
CA ASP A 57 21.58 13.57 -9.80
C ASP A 57 22.42 12.45 -10.47
N GLU A 58 22.92 11.51 -9.67
CA GLU A 58 23.67 10.34 -10.12
C GLU A 58 22.83 9.33 -10.92
N ASP A 59 21.49 9.39 -10.83
CA ASP A 59 20.58 8.54 -11.60
C ASP A 59 20.10 9.22 -12.89
N GLY A 60 20.99 9.31 -13.87
CA GLY A 60 20.64 9.84 -15.20
C GLY A 60 19.62 8.99 -15.99
N SER A 61 19.14 7.86 -15.43
CA SER A 61 18.21 6.95 -16.10
C SER A 61 16.74 7.23 -15.80
N LEU A 62 16.44 8.05 -14.79
CA LEU A 62 15.08 8.34 -14.35
C LEU A 62 14.86 9.85 -14.22
N LEU A 63 13.78 10.35 -14.83
CA LEU A 63 13.34 11.74 -14.64
C LEU A 63 12.64 11.93 -13.29
N PHE A 64 11.84 10.94 -12.88
CA PHE A 64 11.10 10.94 -11.62
C PHE A 64 11.02 9.54 -11.02
N THR A 65 10.86 9.47 -9.69
CA THR A 65 10.50 8.23 -9.00
C THR A 65 9.11 7.78 -9.46
N ASN A 66 9.05 6.74 -10.29
CA ASN A 66 7.81 6.24 -10.89
C ASN A 66 7.28 4.95 -10.24
N ALA A 67 8.07 4.35 -9.35
CA ALA A 67 7.76 3.11 -8.64
C ALA A 67 8.45 3.05 -7.28
N GLY A 68 7.90 2.26 -6.35
CA GLY A 68 8.48 2.04 -5.02
C GLY A 68 9.83 1.35 -5.04
N MET A 69 10.14 0.54 -6.06
CA MET A 69 11.44 -0.12 -6.20
C MET A 69 12.61 0.83 -6.52
N ASN A 70 12.32 2.10 -6.87
CA ASN A 70 13.35 3.09 -7.19
C ASN A 70 13.85 3.81 -5.92
N GLN A 71 13.38 3.40 -4.74
CA GLN A 71 13.70 4.02 -3.46
C GLN A 71 15.21 4.16 -3.29
N SER A 72 15.66 5.41 -3.14
CA SER A 72 17.09 5.76 -3.12
C SER A 72 17.66 5.92 -1.72
N PHE A 73 16.78 5.96 -0.71
CA PHE A 73 17.16 6.16 0.67
C PHE A 73 16.50 5.12 1.56
N VAL A 74 17.26 4.60 2.49
CA VAL A 74 16.79 3.69 3.52
C VAL A 74 17.47 4.13 4.81
N TYR A 75 16.75 4.06 5.93
CA TYR A 75 17.36 4.33 7.23
C TYR A 75 17.98 3.05 7.77
N ILE A 76 19.29 3.07 8.03
CA ILE A 76 19.95 2.04 8.85
C ILE A 76 20.41 2.72 10.13
N GLN A 77 20.04 2.16 11.29
CA GLN A 77 20.48 2.65 12.60
C GLN A 77 20.27 4.18 12.73
N ASP A 78 19.08 4.66 12.38
CA ASP A 78 18.69 6.08 12.42
C ASP A 78 19.51 7.03 11.53
N ARG A 79 20.35 6.51 10.65
CA ARG A 79 21.05 7.29 9.62
C ARG A 79 20.36 7.12 8.28
N LEU A 80 19.99 8.24 7.66
CA LEU A 80 19.57 8.28 6.27
C LEU A 80 20.78 7.91 5.42
N GLU A 81 20.82 6.67 4.94
CA GLU A 81 21.87 6.25 4.04
C GLU A 81 21.31 6.08 2.63
N TYR A 82 22.13 6.50 1.67
CA TYR A 82 21.84 6.36 0.28
C TYR A 82 22.06 4.92 -0.14
N ASN A 83 20.99 4.19 -0.42
CA ASN A 83 21.08 2.96 -1.15
C ASN A 83 19.81 2.73 -1.96
N LYS A 84 20.00 2.42 -3.23
CA LYS A 84 18.93 2.11 -4.14
C LYS A 84 18.49 0.68 -3.88
N PHE A 85 17.19 0.45 -3.66
CA PHE A 85 16.64 -0.91 -3.70
C PHE A 85 17.05 -1.66 -4.97
N LYS A 86 17.17 -0.94 -6.09
CA LYS A 86 17.76 -1.46 -7.34
C LYS A 86 19.15 -2.10 -7.13
N SER A 87 20.04 -1.50 -6.35
CA SER A 87 21.36 -2.06 -6.05
C SER A 87 21.28 -3.30 -5.16
N LEU A 88 20.34 -3.33 -4.20
CA LEU A 88 20.04 -4.52 -3.39
C LEU A 88 19.58 -5.68 -4.29
N PHE A 89 18.66 -5.41 -5.22
CA PHE A 89 18.18 -6.42 -6.19
C PHE A 89 19.26 -6.92 -7.14
N LEU A 90 20.25 -6.09 -7.46
CA LEU A 90 21.38 -6.45 -8.33
C LEU A 90 22.50 -7.18 -7.59
N GLY A 91 22.33 -7.46 -6.29
CA GLY A 91 23.34 -8.17 -5.48
C GLY A 91 24.58 -7.35 -5.13
N ASN A 92 24.58 -6.05 -5.42
CA ASN A 92 25.66 -5.12 -5.09
C ASN A 92 25.47 -4.60 -3.65
N LEU A 93 25.54 -5.53 -2.69
CA LEU A 93 25.35 -5.23 -1.28
C LEU A 93 26.68 -4.76 -0.67
N ASP A 94 26.76 -3.48 -0.34
CA ASP A 94 27.69 -3.06 0.71
C ASP A 94 27.24 -3.71 2.04
N ASN A 95 28.20 -4.21 2.83
CA ASN A 95 27.98 -5.02 4.04
C ASN A 95 26.99 -4.38 5.03
N ARG A 96 26.85 -3.05 5.01
CA ARG A 96 25.91 -2.28 5.83
C ARG A 96 24.44 -2.60 5.57
N TRP A 97 24.12 -3.06 4.35
CA TRP A 97 22.76 -3.31 3.87
C TRP A 97 22.40 -4.78 3.79
N ALA A 98 23.37 -5.67 4.04
CA ALA A 98 23.20 -7.11 3.95
C ALA A 98 22.15 -7.66 4.94
N SER A 99 21.82 -6.89 5.99
CA SER A 99 20.82 -7.23 7.00
C SER A 99 19.38 -6.86 6.61
N LEU A 100 19.16 -6.07 5.55
CA LEU A 100 17.82 -5.74 5.10
C LEU A 100 17.24 -6.89 4.26
N GLU A 101 16.55 -7.81 4.93
CA GLU A 101 15.94 -8.97 4.25
C GLU A 101 14.59 -8.63 3.63
N ARG A 102 13.78 -7.82 4.32
CA ARG A 102 12.40 -7.49 3.93
C ARG A 102 12.08 -6.03 4.23
N ALA A 103 11.37 -5.37 3.32
CA ALA A 103 11.01 -3.97 3.45
C ALA A 103 9.57 -3.70 3.00
N VAL A 104 8.90 -2.72 3.62
CA VAL A 104 7.57 -2.25 3.21
C VAL A 104 7.56 -0.72 3.11
N SER A 105 6.85 -0.17 2.13
CA SER A 105 6.69 1.28 1.98
C SER A 105 5.40 1.65 1.23
N TYR A 106 5.05 2.94 1.30
CA TYR A 106 4.13 3.58 0.37
C TYR A 106 4.87 4.72 -0.34
N GLN A 107 5.37 4.49 -1.54
CA GLN A 107 6.19 5.46 -2.27
C GLN A 107 5.31 6.45 -3.03
N LYS A 108 5.60 7.74 -2.89
CA LYS A 108 5.08 8.78 -3.77
C LYS A 108 5.70 8.62 -5.17
N CYS A 109 4.86 8.48 -6.19
CA CYS A 109 5.27 8.24 -7.56
C CYS A 109 4.77 9.33 -8.50
N LEU A 110 5.59 9.66 -9.50
CA LEU A 110 5.22 10.56 -10.60
C LEU A 110 5.48 9.90 -11.95
N ARG A 111 4.45 9.85 -12.80
CA ARG A 111 4.47 9.33 -14.17
C ARG A 111 4.03 10.42 -15.15
N ALA A 112 4.90 11.41 -15.32
CA ALA A 112 4.68 12.57 -16.18
C ALA A 112 5.81 12.76 -17.20
N GLY A 113 6.54 11.69 -17.54
CA GLY A 113 7.66 11.76 -18.49
C GLY A 113 8.50 10.48 -18.52
N GLY A 114 9.32 10.34 -19.56
CA GLY A 114 10.15 9.15 -19.78
C GLY A 114 9.34 7.92 -20.19
N LYS A 115 9.87 6.72 -19.89
CA LYS A 115 9.27 5.43 -20.31
C LYS A 115 7.91 5.14 -19.66
N HIS A 116 7.65 5.66 -18.46
CA HIS A 116 6.39 5.49 -17.74
C HIS A 116 5.71 6.85 -17.63
N ASN A 117 4.82 7.15 -18.57
CA ASN A 117 4.16 8.44 -18.70
C ASN A 117 2.66 8.25 -18.90
N ASP A 118 1.86 8.73 -17.95
CA ASP A 118 0.40 8.61 -17.96
C ASP A 118 -0.28 9.94 -18.36
N LEU A 119 0.49 10.99 -18.69
CA LEU A 119 -0.01 12.35 -18.87
C LEU A 119 -1.13 12.47 -19.90
N GLU A 120 -1.06 11.72 -21.00
CA GLU A 120 -2.09 11.77 -22.06
C GLU A 120 -3.39 11.07 -21.66
N ASN A 121 -3.37 10.17 -20.67
CA ASN A 121 -4.53 9.40 -20.24
C ASN A 121 -5.24 10.03 -19.04
N VAL A 122 -4.55 10.89 -18.29
CA VAL A 122 -5.15 11.61 -17.16
C VAL A 122 -6.33 12.45 -17.62
N GLY A 123 -7.48 12.27 -16.95
CA GLY A 123 -8.72 12.97 -17.26
C GLY A 123 -9.51 12.37 -18.43
N ARG A 124 -8.96 11.35 -19.12
CA ARG A 124 -9.71 10.54 -20.10
C ARG A 124 -10.36 9.32 -19.46
N ASP A 125 -9.79 8.81 -18.37
CA ASP A 125 -10.40 7.78 -17.54
C ASP A 125 -10.24 8.06 -16.04
N LEU A 126 -10.76 7.13 -15.22
CA LEU A 126 -10.85 7.24 -13.77
C LEU A 126 -9.69 6.59 -13.02
N HIS A 127 -8.68 6.06 -13.72
CA HIS A 127 -7.65 5.21 -13.12
C HIS A 127 -6.23 5.74 -13.35
N HIS A 128 -5.99 6.46 -14.44
CA HIS A 128 -4.69 7.08 -14.69
C HIS A 128 -4.53 8.36 -13.89
N GLN A 129 -3.42 8.44 -13.16
CA GLN A 129 -3.00 9.60 -12.38
C GLN A 129 -1.53 9.87 -12.69
N THR A 130 -1.15 11.14 -12.78
CA THR A 130 0.26 11.51 -12.92
C THR A 130 1.00 11.32 -11.59
N PHE A 131 0.41 11.76 -10.48
CA PHE A 131 0.91 11.54 -9.13
C PHE A 131 0.03 10.53 -8.39
N PHE A 132 0.65 9.53 -7.78
CA PHE A 132 -0.05 8.51 -7.00
C PHE A 132 0.87 7.92 -5.92
N GLU A 133 0.28 7.22 -4.95
CA GLU A 133 1.03 6.47 -3.93
C GLU A 133 1.05 4.99 -4.30
N MET A 134 2.24 4.41 -4.39
CA MET A 134 2.45 2.98 -4.64
C MET A 134 2.78 2.27 -3.32
N LEU A 135 1.85 1.46 -2.84
CA LEU A 135 2.05 0.60 -1.68
C LEU A 135 2.80 -0.66 -2.15
N GLY A 136 3.95 -0.95 -1.54
CA GLY A 136 4.82 -2.05 -1.95
C GLY A 136 5.53 -2.72 -0.79
N ASN A 137 5.85 -3.99 -0.96
CA ASN A 137 6.69 -4.78 -0.08
C ASN A 137 7.75 -5.51 -0.91
N TRP A 138 8.94 -5.73 -0.34
CA TRP A 138 10.09 -6.29 -1.01
C TRP A 138 10.80 -7.32 -0.12
N SER A 139 11.39 -8.32 -0.76
CA SER A 139 12.22 -9.37 -0.17
C SER A 139 13.49 -9.45 -0.99
N PHE A 140 14.66 -9.37 -0.35
CA PHE A 140 15.96 -9.23 -1.03
C PHE A 140 16.81 -10.50 -0.99
N ASN A 141 16.65 -11.37 0.01
CA ASN A 141 17.50 -12.55 0.25
C ASN A 141 16.79 -13.89 -0.05
N ASN A 142 16.18 -14.04 -1.23
CA ASN A 142 15.62 -15.31 -1.73
C ASN A 142 14.45 -15.91 -0.91
N ALA A 143 13.87 -15.19 0.04
CA ALA A 143 12.59 -15.54 0.64
C ALA A 143 11.47 -15.16 -0.34
N TYR A 144 11.30 -15.97 -1.40
CA TYR A 144 10.15 -15.89 -2.30
C TYR A 144 8.88 -16.40 -1.61
N SER A 145 7.73 -15.86 -2.02
CA SER A 145 6.41 -16.36 -1.64
C SER A 145 6.28 -17.86 -1.94
N LYS A 146 5.87 -18.65 -0.95
CA LYS A 146 5.25 -19.96 -1.19
C LYS A 146 3.86 -19.79 -1.77
#